data_AF-A0A949HZI5-F1
#
_entry.id   AF-A0A949HZI5-F1
#
_cell.length_a   1.000
_cell.length_b   1.000
_cell.length_c   1.000
_cell.angle_alpha   90.00
_cell.angle_beta   90.00
_cell.angle_gamma   90.00
#
_symmetry.space_group_name_H-M   'P 1'
#
loop_
_entity.id
_entity.type
_entity.pdbx_description
1 polymer ?
#
loop_
_entity_poly.entity_id
_entity_poly.type
_entity_poly.pdbx_seq_one_letter_code
_entity_poly.pdbx_strand_id
1 'polypeptide(L)'
;FAIFYNLDMELCPGALMGVAGRVHSNGNIYLDPNGAELVFTNDVTASQDIIHNKSPNDPSSRNPGAVVFDGAHDSGANTMNLPIGTNSSPSAVEAILQIPPNNESPNSQMGQQRLYNQADLIILVYDDHVDAHGGVANGNGPNLQWSDVSSFVNTNVSFYDQREKKTIQTTQVDVGALAAWNNSGNKLTTALGRNIESVYVADLRAQSSSTEPGVRLTDGQTLPPDGLTVATPDPLYVQGNYNAPASDLGTSDTSGTVPAALIGDSINVLSASWDDSDSALSISQRTASATTVNAAVMAGIVPSGNGHYSGGVENFFRLLENWSGTQLTYNGSMVVMFPSQIATGYWPGTGSVYNAPKRLWSFDANFTDPVKLPHIFPSVRVIVRGQWTTIPAS
;
A
#
# COMPACT_ATOMS: atom_id res chain seq x y z
N PHE A 1 8.75 -8.09 6.49
CA PHE A 1 8.91 -8.89 5.27
C PHE A 1 9.09 -7.92 4.11
N ALA A 2 9.83 -8.26 3.06
CA ALA A 2 9.78 -7.52 1.81
C ALA A 2 8.40 -7.70 1.15
N ILE A 3 7.91 -8.94 1.15
CA ILE A 3 6.61 -9.31 0.58
C ILE A 3 5.93 -10.29 1.55
N PHE A 4 4.68 -10.01 1.90
CA PHE A 4 3.82 -10.86 2.71
C PHE A 4 2.46 -10.99 2.04
N TYR A 5 1.97 -12.21 1.85
CA TYR A 5 0.61 -12.47 1.35
C TYR A 5 -0.17 -13.30 2.37
N ASN A 6 -1.39 -12.87 2.70
CA ASN A 6 -2.40 -13.67 3.41
C ASN A 6 -3.16 -14.63 2.47
N LEU A 7 -2.86 -14.57 1.18
CA LEU A 7 -3.45 -15.33 0.08
C LEU A 7 -2.38 -16.18 -0.60
N ASP A 8 -2.76 -16.95 -1.61
CA ASP A 8 -1.78 -17.48 -2.58
C ASP A 8 -1.02 -16.30 -3.24
N MET A 9 0.28 -16.49 -3.43
CA MET A 9 1.19 -15.53 -4.02
C MET A 9 1.60 -16.01 -5.42
N GLU A 10 1.56 -15.13 -6.41
CA GLU A 10 2.02 -15.41 -7.79
C GLU A 10 3.13 -14.43 -8.16
N LEU A 11 4.27 -14.93 -8.66
CA LEU A 11 5.34 -14.13 -9.24
C LEU A 11 5.69 -14.67 -10.62
N CYS A 12 5.34 -13.90 -11.66
CA CYS A 12 5.55 -14.32 -13.04
C CYS A 12 6.19 -13.20 -13.90
N PRO A 13 7.31 -12.61 -13.46
CA PRO A 13 7.86 -11.42 -14.09
C PRO A 13 8.32 -11.69 -15.52
N GLY A 14 8.10 -10.71 -16.41
CA GLY A 14 8.60 -10.72 -17.80
C GLY A 14 9.95 -10.04 -18.00
N ALA A 15 10.58 -9.57 -16.93
CA ALA A 15 11.91 -8.96 -16.90
C ALA A 15 12.65 -9.42 -15.64
N LEU A 16 13.96 -9.23 -15.59
CA LEU A 16 14.75 -9.52 -14.38
C LEU A 16 14.10 -8.85 -13.17
N MET A 17 13.85 -9.64 -12.13
CA MET A 17 13.25 -9.16 -10.89
C MET A 17 14.02 -9.69 -9.69
N GLY A 18 14.66 -8.78 -8.96
CA GLY A 18 15.27 -9.06 -7.68
C GLY A 18 14.34 -8.69 -6.54
N VAL A 19 14.22 -9.55 -5.54
CA VAL A 19 13.51 -9.29 -4.28
C VAL A 19 14.53 -9.28 -3.15
N ALA A 20 14.74 -8.09 -2.57
CA ALA A 20 15.62 -7.91 -1.43
C ALA A 20 14.84 -7.91 -0.11
N GLY A 21 14.97 -9.01 0.66
CA GLY A 21 14.36 -9.20 1.98
C GLY A 21 13.41 -10.41 2.06
N ARG A 22 12.99 -10.77 3.28
CA ARG A 22 12.21 -11.99 3.53
C ARG A 22 10.85 -11.99 2.83
N VAL A 23 10.46 -13.13 2.27
CA VAL A 23 9.17 -13.33 1.60
C VAL A 23 8.34 -14.39 2.33
N HIS A 24 7.05 -14.15 2.50
CA HIS A 24 6.14 -15.13 3.07
C HIS A 24 4.75 -15.14 2.43
N SER A 25 4.17 -16.34 2.29
CA SER A 25 2.76 -16.55 1.94
C SER A 25 2.07 -17.43 2.98
N ASN A 26 0.90 -17.02 3.47
CA ASN A 26 -0.02 -17.89 4.21
C ASN A 26 -0.68 -18.95 3.30
N GLY A 27 -0.57 -18.79 1.98
CA GLY A 27 -0.99 -19.78 0.98
C GLY A 27 0.20 -20.45 0.29
N ASN A 28 -0.01 -20.80 -0.98
CA ASN A 28 1.03 -21.24 -1.90
C ASN A 28 1.85 -20.05 -2.42
N ILE A 29 3.04 -20.34 -2.95
CA ILE A 29 3.83 -19.42 -3.76
C ILE A 29 4.02 -20.05 -5.14
N TYR A 30 3.47 -19.44 -6.18
CA TYR A 30 3.60 -19.86 -7.59
C TYR A 30 4.65 -19.00 -8.29
N LEU A 31 5.62 -19.65 -8.93
CA LEU A 31 6.77 -19.03 -9.57
C LEU A 31 6.87 -19.49 -11.02
N ASP A 32 6.55 -18.60 -11.96
CA ASP A 32 6.57 -18.88 -13.41
C ASP A 32 7.09 -17.66 -14.20
N PRO A 33 8.37 -17.28 -14.05
CA PRO A 33 8.95 -16.16 -14.77
C PRO A 33 8.92 -16.39 -16.29
N ASN A 34 8.57 -15.36 -17.07
CA ASN A 34 8.43 -15.45 -18.52
C ASN A 34 9.74 -15.11 -19.25
N GLY A 35 10.60 -16.10 -19.49
CA GLY A 35 11.88 -15.88 -20.17
C GLY A 35 12.84 -14.94 -19.43
N ALA A 36 12.61 -14.79 -18.11
CA ALA A 36 13.33 -13.88 -17.24
C ALA A 36 13.89 -14.63 -16.02
N GLU A 37 14.72 -13.94 -15.25
CA GLU A 37 15.26 -14.42 -13.98
C GLU A 37 14.53 -13.74 -12.80
N LEU A 38 14.10 -14.53 -11.84
CA LEU A 38 13.54 -14.11 -10.56
C LEU A 38 14.52 -14.50 -9.45
N VAL A 39 15.04 -13.52 -8.72
CA VAL A 39 16.06 -13.74 -7.68
C VAL A 39 15.51 -13.31 -6.32
N PHE A 40 15.51 -14.24 -5.37
CA PHE A 40 15.25 -13.98 -3.95
C PHE A 40 16.57 -13.96 -3.20
N THR A 41 16.92 -12.81 -2.63
CA THR A 41 18.22 -12.62 -1.93
C THR A 41 18.15 -12.94 -0.43
N ASN A 42 17.02 -13.45 0.05
CA ASN A 42 16.76 -13.76 1.46
C ASN A 42 15.74 -14.91 1.57
N ASP A 43 15.38 -15.27 2.79
CA ASP A 43 14.51 -16.42 3.06
C ASP A 43 13.10 -16.25 2.47
N VAL A 44 12.60 -17.33 1.89
CA VAL A 44 11.25 -17.46 1.32
C VAL A 44 10.50 -18.56 2.06
N THR A 45 9.27 -18.29 2.48
CA THR A 45 8.48 -19.29 3.22
C THR A 45 7.04 -19.32 2.73
N ALA A 46 6.49 -20.52 2.58
CA ALA A 46 5.08 -20.72 2.28
C ALA A 46 4.46 -21.56 3.40
N SER A 47 3.24 -21.21 3.83
CA SER A 47 2.49 -22.06 4.75
C SER A 47 1.96 -23.32 4.05
N GLN A 48 1.76 -23.23 2.73
CA GLN A 48 1.53 -24.39 1.85
C GLN A 48 2.81 -24.65 1.03
N ASP A 49 2.71 -24.77 -0.28
CA ASP A 49 3.82 -25.16 -1.15
C ASP A 49 4.46 -23.98 -1.89
N ILE A 50 5.78 -24.06 -2.10
CA ILE A 50 6.51 -23.27 -3.09
C ILE A 50 6.55 -24.07 -4.41
N ILE A 51 5.92 -23.54 -5.45
CA ILE A 51 5.62 -24.24 -6.70
C ILE A 51 6.30 -23.51 -7.87
N HIS A 52 7.19 -24.20 -8.57
CA HIS A 52 7.89 -23.70 -9.77
C HIS A 52 7.02 -23.89 -11.02
N ASN A 53 5.82 -23.32 -10.98
CA ASN A 53 4.85 -23.31 -12.06
C ASN A 53 3.82 -22.20 -11.80
N LYS A 54 3.00 -21.89 -12.81
CA LYS A 54 1.90 -20.95 -12.67
C LYS A 54 0.81 -21.47 -11.73
N SER A 55 0.03 -20.54 -11.19
CA SER A 55 -1.22 -20.86 -10.51
C SER A 55 -2.16 -21.67 -11.43
N PRO A 56 -2.94 -22.63 -10.91
CA PRO A 56 -3.98 -23.31 -11.68
C PRO A 56 -5.02 -22.35 -12.28
N ASN A 57 -5.19 -21.17 -11.69
CA ASN A 57 -6.12 -20.14 -12.15
C ASN A 57 -5.49 -19.20 -13.21
N ASP A 58 -4.19 -19.33 -13.46
CA ASP A 58 -3.48 -18.56 -14.48
C ASP A 58 -3.59 -19.26 -15.86
N PRO A 59 -4.29 -18.65 -16.83
CA PRO A 59 -4.46 -19.23 -18.17
C PRO A 59 -3.20 -19.11 -19.05
N SER A 60 -2.20 -18.32 -18.64
CA SER A 60 -1.09 -17.90 -19.49
C SER A 60 -0.16 -19.05 -19.84
N SER A 61 0.52 -18.93 -20.97
CA SER A 61 1.64 -19.79 -21.36
C SER A 61 2.88 -18.91 -21.48
N ARG A 62 3.96 -19.29 -20.81
CA ARG A 62 5.19 -18.50 -20.72
C ARG A 62 6.38 -19.23 -21.29
N ASN A 63 7.38 -18.47 -21.69
CA ASN A 63 8.68 -19.01 -22.01
C ASN A 63 9.39 -19.43 -20.70
N PRO A 64 10.18 -20.51 -20.70
CA PRO A 64 10.93 -20.91 -19.53
C PRO A 64 11.82 -19.77 -18.99
N GLY A 65 11.67 -19.45 -17.72
CA GLY A 65 12.56 -18.56 -16.97
C GLY A 65 13.31 -19.30 -15.86
N ALA A 66 14.08 -18.57 -15.07
CA ALA A 66 14.86 -19.09 -13.95
C ALA A 66 14.41 -18.50 -12.62
N VAL A 67 14.43 -19.32 -11.57
CA VAL A 67 14.17 -18.91 -10.19
C VAL A 67 15.43 -19.22 -9.37
N VAL A 68 15.95 -18.22 -8.68
CA VAL A 68 17.17 -18.31 -7.85
C VAL A 68 16.82 -17.94 -6.41
N PHE A 69 17.21 -18.80 -5.46
CA PHE A 69 17.11 -18.55 -4.03
C PHE A 69 18.51 -18.47 -3.43
N ASP A 70 18.88 -17.31 -2.89
CA ASP A 70 20.14 -17.11 -2.16
C ASP A 70 19.98 -17.33 -0.64
N GLY A 71 18.75 -17.54 -0.17
CA GLY A 71 18.39 -17.88 1.21
C GLY A 71 17.64 -19.21 1.35
N ALA A 72 17.15 -19.51 2.55
CA ALA A 72 16.31 -20.69 2.76
C ALA A 72 14.97 -20.56 2.02
N HIS A 73 14.40 -21.68 1.57
CA HIS A 73 13.09 -21.70 0.92
C HIS A 73 12.27 -22.89 1.44
N ASP A 74 11.35 -22.62 2.37
CA ASP A 74 10.65 -23.66 3.12
C ASP A 74 9.13 -23.61 2.87
N SER A 75 8.57 -24.75 2.46
CA SER A 75 7.13 -25.03 2.46
C SER A 75 6.66 -25.52 3.84
N GLY A 76 5.36 -25.42 4.13
CA GLY A 76 4.78 -25.91 5.39
C GLY A 76 5.13 -25.08 6.63
N ALA A 77 5.50 -23.81 6.45
CA ALA A 77 5.68 -22.88 7.55
C ALA A 77 4.36 -22.59 8.29
N ASN A 78 4.43 -22.03 9.50
CA ASN A 78 3.22 -21.60 10.20
C ASN A 78 2.62 -20.35 9.52
N THR A 79 1.29 -20.29 9.47
CA THR A 79 0.58 -19.07 9.05
C THR A 79 0.81 -17.94 10.04
N MET A 80 0.93 -16.72 9.54
CA MET A 80 0.99 -15.50 10.33
C MET A 80 -0.29 -14.70 10.16
N ASN A 81 -1.08 -14.61 11.22
CA ASN A 81 -2.42 -14.05 11.19
C ASN A 81 -2.48 -12.69 11.91
N LEU A 82 -3.20 -11.73 11.32
CA LEU A 82 -3.56 -10.50 12.04
C LEU A 82 -4.62 -10.80 13.11
N PRO A 83 -4.41 -10.38 14.36
CA PRO A 83 -5.35 -10.64 15.45
C PRO A 83 -6.54 -9.68 15.39
N ILE A 84 -7.50 -9.95 14.49
CA ILE A 84 -8.69 -9.11 14.26
C ILE A 84 -9.97 -9.58 14.98
N GLY A 85 -9.81 -10.47 15.97
CA GLY A 85 -10.85 -10.82 16.94
C GLY A 85 -11.79 -11.97 16.56
N THR A 86 -12.24 -12.03 15.30
CA THR A 86 -13.29 -13.01 14.90
C THR A 86 -12.72 -14.18 14.09
N ASN A 87 -11.96 -13.90 13.04
CA ASN A 87 -11.14 -14.85 12.26
C ASN A 87 -10.16 -14.03 11.38
N SER A 88 -9.26 -14.69 10.66
CA SER A 88 -8.28 -14.02 9.77
C SER A 88 -8.60 -14.23 8.28
N SER A 89 -9.88 -14.44 7.94
CA SER A 89 -10.28 -14.56 6.54
C SER A 89 -9.98 -13.26 5.80
N PRO A 90 -9.71 -13.32 4.47
CA PRO A 90 -9.50 -12.14 3.67
C PRO A 90 -10.60 -11.09 3.84
N SER A 91 -11.87 -11.51 3.86
CA SER A 91 -13.02 -10.61 4.10
C SER A 91 -13.03 -9.98 5.49
N ALA A 92 -12.61 -10.71 6.53
CA ALA A 92 -12.54 -10.15 7.87
C ALA A 92 -11.40 -9.14 7.99
N VAL A 93 -10.27 -9.38 7.30
CA VAL A 93 -9.15 -8.43 7.28
C VAL A 93 -9.46 -7.20 6.44
N GLU A 94 -10.16 -7.34 5.32
CA GLU A 94 -10.62 -6.20 4.52
C GLU A 94 -11.47 -5.23 5.36
N ALA A 95 -12.30 -5.75 6.26
CA ALA A 95 -13.13 -4.92 7.13
C ALA A 95 -12.35 -3.93 8.00
N ILE A 96 -11.05 -4.13 8.27
CA ILE A 96 -10.26 -3.15 9.04
C ILE A 96 -10.16 -1.78 8.32
N LEU A 97 -10.30 -1.77 7.00
CA LEU A 97 -10.30 -0.55 6.18
C LEU A 97 -11.63 0.17 6.21
N GLN A 98 -12.73 -0.55 6.45
CA GLN A 98 -14.06 0.00 6.30
C GLN A 98 -14.45 0.87 7.50
N ILE A 99 -15.28 1.89 7.26
CA ILE A 99 -15.89 2.69 8.33
C ILE A 99 -16.71 1.73 9.23
N PRO A 100 -16.60 1.81 10.57
CA PRO A 100 -17.33 0.94 11.47
C PRO A 100 -18.85 1.06 11.24
N PRO A 101 -19.60 -0.06 11.19
CA PRO A 101 -21.06 -0.03 11.22
C PRO A 101 -21.59 0.70 12.46
N ASN A 102 -22.75 1.34 12.36
CA ASN A 102 -23.34 2.16 13.44
C ASN A 102 -23.51 1.44 14.80
N ASN A 103 -23.53 0.10 14.80
CA ASN A 103 -23.68 -0.73 16.00
C ASN A 103 -22.38 -1.40 16.47
N GLU A 104 -21.24 -1.13 15.81
CA GLU A 104 -19.94 -1.67 16.21
C GLU A 104 -19.29 -0.76 17.26
N SER A 105 -19.06 -1.28 18.47
CA SER A 105 -18.33 -0.52 19.49
C SER A 105 -16.86 -0.36 19.10
N PRO A 106 -16.26 0.84 19.21
CA PRO A 106 -14.82 1.05 19.03
C PRO A 106 -13.95 0.20 19.97
N ASN A 107 -14.52 -0.26 21.10
CA ASN A 107 -13.83 -1.11 22.08
C ASN A 107 -14.03 -2.61 21.84
N SER A 108 -14.83 -3.00 20.84
CA SER A 108 -14.93 -4.40 20.42
C SER A 108 -13.61 -4.87 19.79
N GLN A 109 -13.40 -6.18 19.70
CA GLN A 109 -12.17 -6.70 19.10
C GLN A 109 -11.96 -6.21 17.66
N MET A 110 -13.03 -6.14 16.85
CA MET A 110 -12.97 -5.58 15.49
C MET A 110 -12.82 -4.06 15.52
N GLY A 111 -13.61 -3.36 16.36
CA GLY A 111 -13.56 -1.91 16.48
C GLY A 111 -12.16 -1.38 16.81
N GLN A 112 -11.40 -2.09 17.64
CA GLN A 112 -10.01 -1.75 17.97
C GLN A 112 -9.06 -1.88 16.78
N GLN A 113 -9.39 -2.67 15.75
CA GLN A 113 -8.56 -2.88 14.56
C GLN A 113 -8.95 -1.98 13.37
N ARG A 114 -10.10 -1.31 13.44
CA ARG A 114 -10.55 -0.38 12.39
C ARG A 114 -9.54 0.77 12.29
N LEU A 115 -8.94 0.95 11.12
CA LEU A 115 -8.00 2.05 10.88
C LEU A 115 -8.68 3.41 11.04
N TYR A 116 -9.98 3.49 10.71
CA TYR A 116 -10.83 4.63 11.04
C TYR A 116 -10.79 5.00 12.54
N ASN A 117 -10.85 4.00 13.44
CA ASN A 117 -10.87 4.26 14.88
C ASN A 117 -9.48 4.61 15.43
N GLN A 118 -8.41 4.13 14.78
CA GLN A 118 -7.02 4.34 15.21
C GLN A 118 -6.41 5.64 14.69
N ALA A 119 -6.87 6.15 13.55
CA ALA A 119 -6.28 7.32 12.89
C ALA A 119 -6.39 8.59 13.76
N ASP A 120 -5.45 9.51 13.61
CA ASP A 120 -5.42 10.79 14.31
C ASP A 120 -6.36 11.82 13.68
N LEU A 121 -6.41 11.83 12.34
CA LEU A 121 -7.28 12.67 11.53
C LEU A 121 -8.17 11.79 10.65
N ILE A 122 -9.47 12.09 10.64
CA ILE A 122 -10.46 11.46 9.77
C ILE A 122 -11.00 12.53 8.81
N ILE A 123 -11.04 12.19 7.52
CA ILE A 123 -11.63 13.02 6.46
C ILE A 123 -12.62 12.16 5.67
N LEU A 124 -13.88 12.58 5.67
CA LEU A 124 -14.97 11.95 4.93
C LEU A 124 -15.51 12.95 3.91
N VAL A 125 -15.56 12.55 2.65
CA VAL A 125 -16.02 13.41 1.55
C VAL A 125 -17.37 12.91 1.05
N TYR A 126 -18.39 13.75 1.14
CA TYR A 126 -19.73 13.49 0.65
C TYR A 126 -20.03 14.35 -0.58
N ASP A 127 -21.19 14.12 -1.21
CA ASP A 127 -21.58 14.86 -2.42
C ASP A 127 -21.72 16.38 -2.19
N ASP A 128 -22.10 16.78 -0.97
CA ASP A 128 -22.46 18.15 -0.63
C ASP A 128 -21.59 18.79 0.48
N HIS A 129 -20.75 18.01 1.16
CA HIS A 129 -19.89 18.51 2.24
C HIS A 129 -18.66 17.62 2.48
N VAL A 130 -17.74 18.14 3.30
CA VAL A 130 -16.59 17.39 3.82
C VAL A 130 -16.66 17.43 5.34
N ASP A 131 -16.66 16.25 5.95
CA ASP A 131 -16.53 16.09 7.39
C ASP A 131 -15.06 15.80 7.73
N ALA A 132 -14.49 16.59 8.63
CA ALA A 132 -13.14 16.37 9.13
C ALA A 132 -13.11 16.51 10.65
N HIS A 133 -12.48 15.55 11.33
CA HIS A 133 -12.39 15.56 12.79
C HIS A 133 -11.23 14.71 13.30
N GLY A 134 -10.93 14.84 14.59
CA GLY A 134 -9.93 14.00 15.23
C GLY A 134 -10.36 12.53 15.40
N GLY A 135 -9.37 11.67 15.60
CA GLY A 135 -9.54 10.24 15.76
C GLY A 135 -10.48 9.78 16.86
N VAL A 136 -11.16 8.65 16.64
CA VAL A 136 -12.07 8.04 17.61
C VAL A 136 -11.33 7.60 18.88
N ALA A 137 -10.12 7.04 18.75
CA ALA A 137 -9.27 6.68 19.89
C ALA A 137 -8.96 7.87 20.81
N ASN A 138 -9.05 9.10 20.30
CA ASN A 138 -8.82 10.34 21.02
C ASN A 138 -10.15 11.04 21.40
N GLY A 139 -11.24 10.28 21.55
CA GLY A 139 -12.56 10.82 21.92
C GLY A 139 -13.24 11.61 20.81
N ASN A 140 -12.97 11.28 19.54
CA ASN A 140 -13.38 11.99 18.32
C ASN A 140 -12.74 13.37 18.11
N GLY A 141 -11.80 13.76 18.99
CA GLY A 141 -11.05 15.01 18.91
C GLY A 141 -11.92 16.26 18.63
N PRO A 142 -11.32 17.35 18.14
CA PRO A 142 -12.07 18.51 17.67
C PRO A 142 -12.67 18.26 16.27
N ASN A 143 -13.87 18.78 16.04
CA ASN A 143 -14.39 18.95 14.68
C ASN A 143 -13.61 20.05 13.96
N LEU A 144 -13.21 19.77 12.73
CA LEU A 144 -12.50 20.68 11.84
C LEU A 144 -13.47 21.22 10.80
N GLN A 145 -13.40 22.52 10.52
CA GLN A 145 -14.18 23.13 9.46
C GLN A 145 -13.48 22.93 8.12
N TRP A 146 -14.21 23.08 7.00
CA TRP A 146 -13.60 23.03 5.67
C TRP A 146 -12.39 23.98 5.54
N SER A 147 -12.46 25.18 6.13
CA SER A 147 -11.35 26.14 6.15
C SER A 147 -10.09 25.66 6.89
N ASP A 148 -10.22 24.67 7.78
CA ASP A 148 -9.07 24.09 8.49
C ASP A 148 -8.32 23.09 7.58
N VAL A 149 -8.98 22.47 6.60
CA VAL A 149 -8.41 21.36 5.79
C VAL A 149 -8.29 21.66 4.30
N SER A 150 -9.01 22.67 3.78
CA SER A 150 -9.05 23.00 2.35
C SER A 150 -7.73 23.48 1.76
N SER A 151 -6.72 23.75 2.60
CA SER A 151 -5.36 24.05 2.17
C SER A 151 -4.60 22.82 1.66
N PHE A 152 -5.03 21.62 2.05
CA PHE A 152 -4.38 20.37 1.65
C PHE A 152 -5.36 19.31 1.13
N VAL A 153 -6.69 19.51 1.24
CA VAL A 153 -7.71 18.63 0.65
C VAL A 153 -8.33 19.30 -0.56
N ASN A 154 -8.38 18.58 -1.69
CA ASN A 154 -9.10 18.99 -2.89
C ASN A 154 -10.05 17.88 -3.36
N THR A 155 -11.33 18.20 -3.50
CA THR A 155 -12.39 17.26 -3.89
C THR A 155 -12.80 17.42 -5.36
N ASN A 156 -12.33 18.44 -6.05
CA ASN A 156 -12.68 18.72 -7.46
C ASN A 156 -11.57 18.24 -8.40
N VAL A 157 -11.22 16.96 -8.27
CA VAL A 157 -10.19 16.30 -9.05
C VAL A 157 -10.77 15.01 -9.62
N SER A 158 -10.50 14.75 -10.89
CA SER A 158 -10.81 13.46 -11.51
C SER A 158 -9.89 13.15 -12.67
N PHE A 159 -9.72 11.86 -12.95
CA PHE A 159 -8.94 11.34 -14.07
C PHE A 159 -9.47 9.97 -14.48
N TYR A 160 -9.14 9.50 -15.68
CA TYR A 160 -9.57 8.21 -16.18
C TYR A 160 -8.57 7.10 -15.83
N ASP A 161 -9.04 6.05 -15.17
CA ASP A 161 -8.25 4.84 -14.96
C ASP A 161 -8.50 3.88 -16.14
N GLN A 162 -7.44 3.62 -16.91
CA GLN A 162 -7.47 2.76 -18.09
C GLN A 162 -7.65 1.27 -17.76
N ARG A 163 -7.25 0.84 -16.54
CA ARG A 163 -7.43 -0.53 -16.06
C ARG A 163 -8.89 -0.76 -15.67
N GLU A 164 -9.44 0.14 -14.86
CA GLU A 164 -10.80 0.06 -14.34
C GLU A 164 -11.85 0.50 -15.37
N LYS A 165 -11.42 1.25 -16.39
CA LYS A 165 -12.23 1.85 -17.46
C LYS A 165 -13.30 2.81 -16.92
N LYS A 166 -12.98 3.51 -15.83
CA LYS A 166 -13.85 4.45 -15.12
C LYS A 166 -13.13 5.75 -14.87
N THR A 167 -13.90 6.82 -14.69
CA THR A 167 -13.38 8.09 -14.18
C THR A 167 -13.32 8.03 -12.65
N ILE A 168 -12.14 8.22 -12.09
CA ILE A 168 -11.91 8.25 -10.65
C ILE A 168 -12.38 9.61 -10.12
N GLN A 169 -13.44 9.61 -9.30
CA GLN A 169 -13.80 10.77 -8.49
C GLN A 169 -12.82 10.84 -7.32
N THR A 170 -11.93 11.82 -7.33
CA THR A 170 -10.76 11.81 -6.48
C THR A 170 -10.90 12.77 -5.31
N THR A 171 -10.60 12.28 -4.10
CA THR A 171 -10.21 13.10 -2.96
C THR A 171 -8.69 13.20 -2.93
N GLN A 172 -8.15 14.35 -3.31
CA GLN A 172 -6.71 14.58 -3.32
C GLN A 172 -6.25 15.20 -2.00
N VAL A 173 -5.19 14.64 -1.43
CA VAL A 173 -4.45 15.15 -0.28
C VAL A 173 -3.07 15.59 -0.73
N ASP A 174 -2.79 16.89 -0.61
CA ASP A 174 -1.47 17.46 -0.77
C ASP A 174 -0.68 17.23 0.54
N VAL A 175 0.30 16.32 0.48
CA VAL A 175 1.04 15.85 1.64
C VAL A 175 2.01 16.91 2.17
N GLY A 176 2.60 17.72 1.28
CA GLY A 176 3.46 18.84 1.67
C GLY A 176 2.67 19.93 2.41
N ALA A 177 1.50 20.28 1.89
CA ALA A 177 0.59 21.22 2.56
C ALA A 177 0.03 20.66 3.87
N LEU A 178 -0.27 19.35 3.93
CA LEU A 178 -0.64 18.67 5.17
C LEU A 178 0.51 18.76 6.20
N ALA A 179 1.75 18.52 5.80
CA ALA A 179 2.91 18.62 6.68
C ALA A 179 3.11 20.05 7.21
N ALA A 180 2.92 21.07 6.38
CA ALA A 180 2.96 22.46 6.81
C ALA A 180 1.84 22.77 7.83
N TRP A 181 0.62 22.31 7.57
CA TRP A 181 -0.51 22.48 8.48
C TRP A 181 -0.32 21.72 9.80
N ASN A 182 0.25 20.51 9.76
CA ASN A 182 0.56 19.71 10.95
C ASN A 182 1.54 20.45 11.87
N ASN A 183 2.57 21.07 11.29
CA ASN A 183 3.57 21.85 12.01
C ASN A 183 3.10 23.24 12.49
N SER A 184 1.87 23.66 12.17
CA SER A 184 1.36 25.00 12.50
C SER A 184 0.82 25.16 13.93
N GLY A 185 0.73 24.08 14.71
CA GLY A 185 0.05 24.09 16.02
C GLY A 185 -1.47 24.24 15.89
N ASN A 186 -2.05 23.51 14.95
CA ASN A 186 -3.49 23.51 14.67
C ASN A 186 -4.33 22.94 15.85
N LYS A 187 -5.67 23.04 15.71
CA LYS A 187 -6.63 22.57 16.73
C LYS A 187 -6.44 21.10 17.10
N LEU A 188 -6.16 20.26 16.10
CA LEU A 188 -6.03 18.81 16.29
C LEU A 188 -4.71 18.46 16.98
N THR A 189 -3.59 19.02 16.55
CA THR A 189 -2.29 18.80 17.22
C THR A 189 -2.30 19.34 18.67
N THR A 190 -2.99 20.45 18.91
CA THR A 190 -3.23 20.96 20.28
C THR A 190 -4.02 19.96 21.13
N ALA A 191 -5.07 19.35 20.57
CA ALA A 191 -5.86 18.35 21.28
C ALA A 191 -5.11 17.03 21.50
N LEU A 192 -4.27 16.62 20.55
CA LEU A 192 -3.43 15.41 20.64
C LEU A 192 -2.24 15.60 21.59
N GLY A 193 -1.74 16.83 21.75
CA GLY A 193 -0.48 17.10 22.44
C GLY A 193 0.77 16.62 21.68
N ARG A 194 0.61 16.22 20.41
CA ARG A 194 1.65 15.78 19.47
C ARG A 194 1.23 16.07 18.03
N ASN A 195 2.15 15.86 17.09
CA ASN A 195 1.84 15.92 15.67
C ASN A 195 0.94 14.76 15.24
N ILE A 196 0.22 14.99 14.15
CA ILE A 196 -0.61 13.99 13.48
C ILE A 196 0.33 13.03 12.74
N GLU A 197 0.18 11.73 12.99
CA GLU A 197 1.01 10.67 12.39
C GLU A 197 0.17 9.75 11.49
N SER A 198 -1.16 9.89 11.51
CA SER A 198 -2.06 9.03 10.77
C SER A 198 -3.32 9.76 10.27
N VAL A 199 -3.69 9.49 9.02
CA VAL A 199 -4.86 10.07 8.37
C VAL A 199 -5.70 8.95 7.76
N TYR A 200 -6.99 8.95 8.06
CA TYR A 200 -7.98 8.12 7.39
C TYR A 200 -8.80 8.98 6.43
N VAL A 201 -8.89 8.58 5.16
CA VAL A 201 -9.64 9.29 4.12
C VAL A 201 -10.62 8.33 3.47
N ALA A 202 -11.90 8.71 3.35
CA ALA A 202 -12.88 7.96 2.57
C ALA A 202 -13.70 8.91 1.69
N ASP A 203 -13.81 8.55 0.41
CA ASP A 203 -14.65 9.22 -0.57
C ASP A 203 -16.01 8.52 -0.64
N LEU A 204 -17.00 9.12 -0.01
CA LEU A 204 -18.36 8.59 0.15
C LEU A 204 -19.33 9.18 -0.88
N ARG A 205 -18.81 9.92 -1.88
CA ARG A 205 -19.62 10.48 -2.96
C ARG A 205 -20.28 9.40 -3.78
N ALA A 206 -21.47 9.71 -4.29
CA ALA A 206 -22.24 8.77 -5.09
C ALA A 206 -21.49 8.38 -6.37
N GLN A 207 -21.41 7.07 -6.61
CA GLN A 207 -20.76 6.50 -7.78
C GLN A 207 -21.78 6.01 -8.80
N SER A 208 -21.39 6.04 -10.06
CA SER A 208 -22.16 5.53 -11.20
C SER A 208 -21.46 4.32 -11.81
N SER A 209 -22.06 3.70 -12.82
CA SER A 209 -21.39 2.62 -13.57
C SER A 209 -20.11 3.07 -14.30
N SER A 210 -19.90 4.38 -14.51
CA SER A 210 -18.73 4.95 -15.17
C SER A 210 -17.76 5.66 -14.23
N THR A 211 -18.02 5.65 -12.92
CA THR A 211 -17.14 6.31 -11.94
C THR A 211 -16.74 5.37 -10.80
N GLU A 212 -15.65 5.69 -10.15
CA GLU A 212 -15.10 4.97 -8.99
C GLU A 212 -14.53 5.98 -7.99
N PRO A 213 -14.59 5.72 -6.67
CA PRO A 213 -13.94 6.61 -5.71
C PRO A 213 -12.43 6.40 -5.77
N GLY A 214 -11.67 7.38 -5.30
CA GLY A 214 -10.23 7.23 -5.13
C GLY A 214 -9.65 8.32 -4.24
N VAL A 215 -8.59 7.97 -3.52
CA VAL A 215 -7.79 8.94 -2.75
C VAL A 215 -6.46 9.12 -3.45
N ARG A 216 -6.02 10.36 -3.66
CA ARG A 216 -4.72 10.64 -4.27
C ARG A 216 -3.82 11.44 -3.33
N LEU A 217 -2.59 10.99 -3.15
CA LEU A 217 -1.53 11.71 -2.46
C LEU A 217 -0.65 12.43 -3.48
N THR A 218 -0.50 13.74 -3.34
CA THR A 218 0.42 14.58 -4.12
C THR A 218 1.44 15.24 -3.21
N ASP A 219 2.56 15.72 -3.78
CA ASP A 219 3.63 16.40 -3.06
C ASP A 219 4.15 15.61 -1.83
N GLY A 220 4.23 14.29 -1.97
CA GLY A 220 4.57 13.36 -0.88
C GLY A 220 6.07 13.17 -0.65
N GLN A 221 6.95 13.88 -1.37
CA GLN A 221 8.38 13.60 -1.31
C GLN A 221 8.94 13.79 0.10
N THR A 222 8.45 14.82 0.80
CA THR A 222 8.77 15.09 2.21
C THR A 222 7.50 14.93 3.05
N LEU A 223 7.57 14.05 4.05
CA LEU A 223 6.46 13.80 4.97
C LEU A 223 6.58 14.68 6.23
N PRO A 224 5.54 14.74 7.08
CA PRO A 224 5.68 15.23 8.45
C PRO A 224 6.86 14.56 9.18
N PRO A 225 7.61 15.28 10.05
CA PRO A 225 8.83 14.75 10.68
C PRO A 225 8.64 13.47 11.49
N ASP A 226 7.47 13.30 12.12
CA ASP A 226 7.14 12.12 12.94
C ASP A 226 6.60 10.94 12.09
N GLY A 227 6.50 11.11 10.77
CA GLY A 227 5.98 10.13 9.86
C GLY A 227 4.52 10.37 9.45
N LEU A 228 4.04 9.52 8.55
CA LEU A 228 2.65 9.57 8.07
C LEU A 228 2.16 8.19 7.62
N THR A 229 1.09 7.72 8.24
CA THR A 229 0.27 6.62 7.73
C THR A 229 -0.98 7.19 7.08
N VAL A 230 -1.24 6.84 5.82
CA VAL A 230 -2.52 7.11 5.16
C VAL A 230 -3.29 5.81 5.00
N ALA A 231 -4.51 5.78 5.49
CA ALA A 231 -5.44 4.67 5.33
C ALA A 231 -6.71 5.10 4.60
N THR A 232 -7.23 4.24 3.75
CA THR A 232 -8.48 4.48 3.03
C THR A 232 -9.17 3.15 2.68
N PRO A 233 -10.52 3.11 2.62
CA PRO A 233 -11.22 1.98 2.04
C PRO A 233 -11.19 2.03 0.51
N ASP A 234 -10.73 3.12 -0.11
CA ASP A 234 -10.76 3.36 -1.55
C ASP A 234 -9.42 2.99 -2.22
N PRO A 235 -9.37 2.90 -3.56
CA PRO A 235 -8.11 2.86 -4.29
C PRO A 235 -7.25 4.09 -3.97
N LEU A 236 -6.02 3.88 -3.52
CA LEU A 236 -5.06 4.93 -3.20
C LEU A 236 -4.10 5.14 -4.37
N TYR A 237 -3.90 6.38 -4.76
CA TYR A 237 -2.96 6.81 -5.80
C TYR A 237 -1.86 7.65 -5.18
N VAL A 238 -0.60 7.30 -5.43
CA VAL A 238 0.56 8.10 -5.03
C VAL A 238 1.15 8.74 -6.27
N GLN A 239 1.12 10.07 -6.34
CA GLN A 239 1.65 10.82 -7.47
C GLN A 239 3.00 11.45 -7.12
N GLY A 240 4.03 11.06 -7.89
CA GLY A 240 5.40 11.51 -7.72
C GLY A 240 6.16 10.75 -6.64
N ASN A 241 7.30 11.31 -6.24
CA ASN A 241 8.11 10.73 -5.18
C ASN A 241 7.38 10.77 -3.83
N TYR A 242 7.59 9.75 -3.00
CA TYR A 242 6.97 9.65 -1.69
C TYR A 242 7.98 9.22 -0.63
N ASN A 243 8.12 10.03 0.42
CA ASN A 243 9.05 9.81 1.55
C ASN A 243 10.48 9.53 1.06
N ALA A 244 10.98 10.33 0.13
CA ALA A 244 12.21 10.05 -0.58
C ALA A 244 13.09 11.31 -0.62
N PRO A 245 14.06 11.46 0.31
CA PRO A 245 15.00 12.56 0.30
C PRO A 245 15.65 12.72 -1.07
N ALA A 246 15.88 13.97 -1.49
CA ALA A 246 16.38 14.27 -2.83
C ALA A 246 17.72 13.59 -3.15
N SER A 247 18.56 13.32 -2.14
CA SER A 247 19.83 12.60 -2.29
C SER A 247 19.68 11.12 -2.62
N ASP A 248 18.53 10.53 -2.29
CA ASP A 248 18.34 9.08 -2.25
C ASP A 248 17.38 8.59 -3.35
N LEU A 249 16.89 9.50 -4.20
CA LEU A 249 16.02 9.19 -5.33
C LEU A 249 16.66 8.13 -6.25
N GLY A 250 15.91 7.08 -6.56
CA GLY A 250 16.36 5.99 -7.43
C GLY A 250 17.25 4.94 -6.73
N THR A 251 17.45 5.05 -5.41
CA THR A 251 18.31 4.15 -4.63
C THR A 251 17.52 3.31 -3.63
N SER A 252 18.19 2.33 -3.01
CA SER A 252 17.65 1.57 -1.89
C SER A 252 18.01 2.14 -0.52
N ASP A 253 18.61 3.34 -0.46
CA ASP A 253 18.95 3.99 0.79
C ASP A 253 17.69 4.61 1.40
N THR A 254 17.29 4.09 2.56
CA THR A 254 16.15 4.60 3.32
C THR A 254 16.58 5.30 4.61
N SER A 255 17.87 5.53 4.84
CA SER A 255 18.37 6.09 6.11
C SER A 255 17.78 7.46 6.47
N GLY A 256 17.45 8.27 5.46
CA GLY A 256 16.81 9.58 5.60
C GLY A 256 15.28 9.58 5.55
N THR A 257 14.62 8.42 5.44
CA THR A 257 13.16 8.33 5.41
C THR A 257 12.56 8.37 6.82
N VAL A 258 11.33 8.85 6.94
CA VAL A 258 10.55 8.81 8.19
C VAL A 258 9.56 7.64 8.17
N PRO A 259 8.96 7.23 9.30
CA PRO A 259 7.97 6.15 9.32
C PRO A 259 6.80 6.48 8.39
N ALA A 260 6.54 5.61 7.41
CA ALA A 260 5.48 5.85 6.45
C ALA A 260 4.72 4.58 6.09
N ALA A 261 3.40 4.68 6.03
CA ALA A 261 2.57 3.61 5.53
C ALA A 261 1.44 4.08 4.62
N LEU A 262 1.11 3.24 3.64
CA LEU A 262 0.04 3.42 2.68
C LEU A 262 -0.87 2.20 2.76
N ILE A 263 -2.13 2.43 3.13
CA ILE A 263 -3.11 1.36 3.31
C ILE A 263 -4.36 1.70 2.49
N GLY A 264 -4.76 0.79 1.59
CA GLY A 264 -5.88 1.04 0.67
C GLY A 264 -6.50 -0.23 0.11
N ASP A 265 -7.62 -0.08 -0.60
CA ASP A 265 -8.21 -1.19 -1.37
C ASP A 265 -7.24 -1.70 -2.44
N SER A 266 -6.58 -0.77 -3.12
CA SER A 266 -5.46 -1.02 -4.01
C SER A 266 -4.50 0.17 -3.98
N ILE A 267 -3.26 -0.03 -4.39
CA ILE A 267 -2.25 1.02 -4.40
C ILE A 267 -1.73 1.20 -5.82
N ASN A 268 -1.85 2.43 -6.29
CA ASN A 268 -1.54 2.86 -7.64
C ASN A 268 -0.40 3.88 -7.55
N VAL A 269 0.55 3.81 -8.49
CA VAL A 269 1.65 4.78 -8.57
C VAL A 269 1.56 5.54 -9.88
N LEU A 270 1.52 6.85 -9.77
CA LEU A 270 1.57 7.81 -10.86
C LEU A 270 2.88 8.58 -10.76
N SER A 271 3.58 8.77 -11.86
CA SER A 271 4.85 9.48 -11.86
C SER A 271 4.67 10.98 -11.60
N ALA A 272 5.77 11.69 -11.37
CA ALA A 272 5.73 13.16 -11.31
C ALA A 272 5.35 13.81 -12.65
N SER A 273 5.36 13.05 -13.76
CA SER A 273 4.95 13.51 -15.09
C SER A 273 3.48 13.20 -15.41
N TRP A 274 2.76 12.59 -14.48
CA TRP A 274 1.33 12.32 -14.66
C TRP A 274 0.54 13.61 -14.86
N ASP A 275 -0.28 13.64 -15.90
CA ASP A 275 -1.25 14.71 -16.20
C ASP A 275 -2.65 14.09 -16.32
N ASP A 276 -3.59 14.57 -15.52
CA ASP A 276 -4.98 14.11 -15.51
C ASP A 276 -5.67 14.29 -16.87
N SER A 277 -5.27 15.31 -17.64
CA SER A 277 -5.82 15.58 -18.98
C SER A 277 -5.41 14.51 -20.00
N ASP A 278 -4.31 13.81 -19.77
CA ASP A 278 -3.82 12.72 -20.62
C ASP A 278 -4.35 11.34 -20.21
N SER A 279 -5.02 11.23 -19.05
CA SER A 279 -5.42 9.97 -18.43
C SER A 279 -6.25 9.04 -19.35
N ALA A 280 -7.13 9.62 -20.17
CA ALA A 280 -7.94 8.89 -21.14
C ALA A 280 -7.24 8.64 -22.49
N LEU A 281 -6.09 9.26 -22.74
CA LEU A 281 -5.38 9.18 -24.01
C LEU A 281 -4.58 7.88 -24.16
N SER A 282 -4.05 7.68 -25.37
CA SER A 282 -3.20 6.54 -25.69
C SER A 282 -1.97 6.49 -24.78
N ILE A 283 -1.42 5.30 -24.60
CA ILE A 283 -0.25 5.07 -23.75
C ILE A 283 0.97 5.92 -24.14
N SER A 284 1.04 6.37 -25.40
CA SER A 284 2.11 7.24 -25.91
C SER A 284 2.03 8.69 -25.42
N GLN A 285 0.93 9.11 -24.80
CA GLN A 285 0.78 10.45 -24.21
C GLN A 285 1.01 10.42 -22.69
N ARG A 286 0.71 9.31 -22.03
CA ARG A 286 0.93 9.10 -20.60
C ARG A 286 2.36 8.64 -20.31
N THR A 287 3.36 9.49 -20.56
CA THR A 287 4.79 9.13 -20.42
C THR A 287 5.27 9.32 -18.98
N ALA A 288 5.78 8.27 -18.35
CA ALA A 288 6.22 8.33 -16.96
C ALA A 288 7.64 8.91 -16.78
N SER A 289 7.86 9.56 -15.63
CA SER A 289 9.19 9.91 -15.12
C SER A 289 9.63 9.02 -13.96
N ALA A 290 10.96 8.99 -13.71
CA ALA A 290 11.53 8.17 -12.65
C ALA A 290 10.94 8.57 -11.29
N THR A 291 10.51 7.57 -10.52
CA THR A 291 9.76 7.76 -9.28
C THR A 291 10.29 6.85 -8.18
N THR A 292 10.38 7.38 -6.95
CA THR A 292 10.81 6.65 -5.74
C THR A 292 9.72 6.73 -4.68
N VAL A 293 9.26 5.58 -4.19
CA VAL A 293 8.25 5.46 -3.13
C VAL A 293 8.84 4.66 -1.97
N ASN A 294 8.91 5.25 -0.78
CA ASN A 294 9.36 4.57 0.42
C ASN A 294 8.23 4.51 1.47
N ALA A 295 7.61 3.34 1.63
CA ALA A 295 6.54 3.15 2.62
C ALA A 295 6.29 1.66 2.89
N ALA A 296 5.77 1.32 4.05
CA ALA A 296 5.08 0.05 4.24
C ALA A 296 3.73 0.13 3.51
N VAL A 297 3.38 -0.90 2.76
CA VAL A 297 2.17 -0.87 1.93
C VAL A 297 1.30 -2.06 2.26
N MET A 298 0.05 -1.81 2.63
CA MET A 298 -0.98 -2.84 2.79
C MET A 298 -2.10 -2.60 1.79
N ALA A 299 -2.37 -3.60 0.95
CA ALA A 299 -3.33 -3.46 -0.14
C ALA A 299 -4.08 -4.74 -0.45
N GLY A 300 -5.18 -4.60 -1.18
CA GLY A 300 -5.80 -5.70 -1.89
C GLY A 300 -5.20 -5.94 -3.27
N ILE A 301 -5.46 -7.13 -3.82
CA ILE A 301 -5.11 -7.50 -5.20
C ILE A 301 -6.35 -7.98 -5.95
N VAL A 302 -6.25 -8.13 -7.28
CA VAL A 302 -7.20 -8.95 -8.04
C VAL A 302 -6.55 -10.32 -8.26
N PRO A 303 -7.04 -11.43 -7.67
CA PRO A 303 -6.46 -12.76 -7.91
C PRO A 303 -6.63 -13.21 -9.37
N SER A 304 -5.71 -14.05 -9.87
CA SER A 304 -5.90 -14.73 -11.15
C SER A 304 -7.13 -15.63 -11.11
N GLY A 305 -7.88 -15.68 -12.20
CA GLY A 305 -9.13 -16.41 -12.28
C GLY A 305 -9.98 -16.00 -13.47
N ASN A 306 -11.06 -16.74 -13.73
CA ASN A 306 -12.01 -16.45 -14.82
C ASN A 306 -11.33 -16.28 -16.20
N GLY A 307 -10.26 -17.02 -16.46
CA GLY A 307 -9.51 -16.93 -17.72
C GLY A 307 -8.61 -15.70 -17.83
N HIS A 308 -8.25 -15.07 -16.70
CA HIS A 308 -7.33 -13.94 -16.65
C HIS A 308 -6.19 -14.18 -15.67
N TYR A 309 -4.96 -13.91 -16.13
CA TYR A 309 -3.83 -13.68 -15.24
C TYR A 309 -3.88 -12.23 -14.76
N SER A 310 -3.72 -12.02 -13.46
CA SER A 310 -3.97 -10.70 -12.87
C SER A 310 -2.70 -9.96 -12.39
N GLY A 311 -1.53 -10.45 -12.83
CA GLY A 311 -0.28 -9.70 -12.78
C GLY A 311 0.63 -9.95 -11.58
N GLY A 312 0.23 -10.75 -10.59
CA GLY A 312 1.11 -11.21 -9.51
C GLY A 312 1.73 -10.08 -8.67
N VAL A 313 2.80 -10.40 -7.94
CA VAL A 313 3.57 -9.42 -7.15
C VAL A 313 4.16 -8.35 -8.06
N GLU A 314 4.61 -8.68 -9.28
CA GLU A 314 5.21 -7.72 -10.21
C GLU A 314 4.26 -6.57 -10.62
N ASN A 315 2.96 -6.73 -10.37
CA ASN A 315 1.91 -5.72 -10.55
C ASN A 315 1.16 -5.38 -9.25
N PHE A 316 1.76 -5.62 -8.09
CA PHE A 316 1.21 -5.19 -6.80
C PHE A 316 0.88 -3.69 -6.82
N PHE A 317 1.85 -2.87 -7.27
CA PHE A 317 1.57 -1.50 -7.66
C PHE A 317 0.93 -1.48 -9.04
N ARG A 318 -0.24 -0.88 -9.10
CA ARG A 318 -0.94 -0.64 -10.36
C ARG A 318 -0.40 0.64 -10.99
N LEU A 319 -0.19 0.60 -12.30
CA LEU A 319 0.42 1.69 -13.07
C LEU A 319 -0.51 2.08 -14.20
N LEU A 320 -0.50 3.36 -14.56
CA LEU A 320 -1.31 3.93 -15.63
C LEU A 320 -0.47 4.69 -16.68
N GLU A 321 0.83 4.43 -16.80
CA GLU A 321 1.71 5.20 -17.67
C GLU A 321 2.65 4.30 -18.48
N ASN A 322 3.26 4.87 -19.51
CA ASN A 322 4.36 4.26 -20.23
C ASN A 322 5.65 4.45 -19.42
N TRP A 323 6.08 3.41 -18.73
CA TRP A 323 7.35 3.39 -17.99
C TRP A 323 8.50 2.76 -18.76
N SER A 324 8.36 2.50 -20.07
CA SER A 324 9.43 1.91 -20.87
C SER A 324 10.70 2.77 -20.81
N GLY A 325 11.79 2.20 -20.33
CA GLY A 325 13.07 2.92 -20.16
C GLY A 325 13.14 3.79 -18.89
N THR A 326 12.08 3.81 -18.08
CA THR A 326 11.98 4.57 -16.83
C THR A 326 12.08 3.65 -15.63
N GLN A 327 12.72 4.11 -14.55
CA GLN A 327 12.86 3.36 -13.30
C GLN A 327 11.73 3.71 -12.33
N LEU A 328 11.14 2.68 -11.72
CA LEU A 328 10.30 2.81 -10.53
C LEU A 328 11.02 2.12 -9.37
N THR A 329 11.35 2.92 -8.35
CA THR A 329 12.04 2.47 -7.15
C THR A 329 11.04 2.39 -6.01
N TYR A 330 11.01 1.24 -5.34
CA TYR A 330 10.21 1.05 -4.16
C TYR A 330 11.05 0.41 -3.05
N ASN A 331 11.07 1.06 -1.89
CA ASN A 331 11.66 0.49 -0.69
C ASN A 331 10.58 0.37 0.38
N GLY A 332 10.31 -0.84 0.87
CA GLY A 332 9.23 -1.03 1.82
C GLY A 332 8.86 -2.46 2.13
N SER A 333 7.63 -2.64 2.60
CA SER A 333 7.04 -3.96 2.87
C SER A 333 5.72 -4.05 2.11
N MET A 334 5.62 -4.94 1.12
CA MET A 334 4.35 -5.22 0.42
C MET A 334 3.54 -6.23 1.22
N VAL A 335 2.35 -5.86 1.64
CA VAL A 335 1.48 -6.70 2.48
C VAL A 335 0.13 -6.84 1.77
N VAL A 336 -0.16 -8.03 1.27
CA VAL A 336 -1.45 -8.37 0.65
C VAL A 336 -2.31 -9.12 1.63
N MET A 337 -3.46 -8.57 1.97
CA MET A 337 -4.33 -9.16 2.97
C MET A 337 -5.64 -9.72 2.40
N PHE A 338 -6.11 -9.18 1.27
CA PHE A 338 -7.43 -9.48 0.73
C PHE A 338 -7.53 -9.26 -0.79
N PRO A 339 -8.56 -9.82 -1.46
CA PRO A 339 -8.96 -9.35 -2.79
C PRO A 339 -9.56 -7.95 -2.70
N SER A 340 -9.10 -7.04 -3.57
CA SER A 340 -9.66 -5.69 -3.74
C SER A 340 -11.17 -5.77 -4.07
N GLN A 341 -11.95 -4.91 -3.44
CA GLN A 341 -13.40 -4.82 -3.54
C GLN A 341 -13.85 -3.69 -4.46
N ILE A 342 -13.01 -2.66 -4.68
CA ILE A 342 -13.34 -1.51 -5.52
C ILE A 342 -12.63 -1.61 -6.86
N ALA A 343 -11.30 -1.51 -6.88
CA ALA A 343 -10.52 -1.57 -8.11
C ALA A 343 -10.37 -3.04 -8.54
N THR A 344 -11.36 -3.57 -9.26
CA THR A 344 -11.52 -5.01 -9.53
C THR A 344 -11.07 -5.41 -10.93
N GLY A 345 -10.55 -4.48 -11.73
CA GLY A 345 -10.05 -4.74 -13.07
C GLY A 345 -8.91 -5.75 -13.10
N TYR A 346 -9.09 -6.83 -13.87
CA TYR A 346 -7.99 -7.76 -14.18
C TYR A 346 -6.86 -7.05 -14.90
N TRP A 347 -5.62 -7.53 -14.71
CA TRP A 347 -4.50 -7.04 -15.48
C TRP A 347 -4.68 -7.34 -16.98
N PRO A 348 -4.71 -6.32 -17.86
CA PRO A 348 -4.95 -6.55 -19.30
C PRO A 348 -3.67 -6.79 -20.10
N GLY A 349 -2.50 -6.88 -19.45
CA GLY A 349 -1.20 -6.88 -20.11
C GLY A 349 -0.59 -5.47 -20.28
N THR A 350 0.59 -5.40 -20.89
CA THR A 350 1.24 -4.13 -21.27
C THR A 350 0.72 -3.58 -22.60
N GLY A 351 0.93 -2.29 -22.86
CA GLY A 351 0.73 -1.67 -24.18
C GLY A 351 -0.54 -0.82 -24.33
N SER A 352 -1.49 -0.93 -23.40
CA SER A 352 -2.69 -0.08 -23.38
C SER A 352 -2.83 0.67 -22.06
N VAL A 353 -2.78 -0.03 -20.93
CA VAL A 353 -2.90 0.56 -19.60
C VAL A 353 -1.57 1.12 -19.12
N TYR A 354 -0.51 0.33 -19.21
CA TYR A 354 0.84 0.76 -18.85
C TYR A 354 1.89 -0.01 -19.67
N ASN A 355 3.13 0.45 -19.66
CA ASN A 355 4.30 -0.38 -20.03
C ASN A 355 5.24 -0.46 -18.84
N ALA A 356 5.88 -1.62 -18.63
CA ALA A 356 6.60 -1.90 -17.40
C ALA A 356 7.85 -1.04 -17.18
N PRO A 357 8.07 -0.56 -15.93
CA PRO A 357 9.32 0.11 -15.55
C PRO A 357 10.45 -0.90 -15.39
N LYS A 358 11.67 -0.38 -15.31
CA LYS A 358 12.73 -1.05 -14.55
C LYS A 358 12.35 -1.00 -13.07
N ARG A 359 12.00 -2.15 -12.49
CA ARG A 359 11.62 -2.29 -11.08
C ARG A 359 12.87 -2.41 -10.21
N LEU A 360 13.02 -1.53 -9.23
CA LEU A 360 14.00 -1.67 -8.16
C LEU A 360 13.25 -1.80 -6.84
N TRP A 361 13.05 -3.03 -6.39
CA TRP A 361 12.25 -3.33 -5.20
C TRP A 361 13.12 -3.87 -4.08
N SER A 362 13.12 -3.16 -2.97
CA SER A 362 13.90 -3.53 -1.79
C SER A 362 13.07 -3.45 -0.54
N PHE A 363 13.46 -4.20 0.48
CA PHE A 363 12.94 -4.03 1.82
C PHE A 363 13.52 -2.76 2.45
N ASP A 364 12.66 -1.95 3.08
CA ASP A 364 13.13 -0.81 3.88
C ASP A 364 13.73 -1.32 5.20
N ALA A 365 15.05 -1.14 5.35
CA ALA A 365 15.80 -1.57 6.52
C ALA A 365 15.33 -0.90 7.82
N ASN A 366 14.72 0.29 7.76
CA ASN A 366 14.16 0.97 8.93
C ASN A 366 13.07 0.14 9.61
N PHE A 367 12.37 -0.73 8.89
CA PHE A 367 11.32 -1.58 9.49
C PHE A 367 11.87 -2.73 10.36
N THR A 368 13.19 -2.82 10.51
CA THR A 368 13.83 -3.67 11.54
C THR A 368 13.97 -2.96 12.89
N ASP A 369 13.80 -1.63 12.92
CA ASP A 369 13.84 -0.81 14.11
C ASP A 369 12.42 -0.51 14.61
N PRO A 370 12.04 -0.95 15.82
CA PRO A 370 10.69 -0.74 16.36
C PRO A 370 10.31 0.74 16.52
N VAL A 371 11.26 1.67 16.64
CA VAL A 371 10.94 3.10 16.73
C VAL A 371 10.75 3.76 15.36
N LYS A 372 11.04 3.04 14.27
CA LYS A 372 10.84 3.51 12.89
C LYS A 372 9.66 2.83 12.20
N LEU A 373 8.83 2.13 12.96
CA LEU A 373 7.61 1.53 12.43
C LEU A 373 6.53 2.59 12.24
N PRO A 374 5.79 2.58 11.12
CA PRO A 374 4.71 3.52 10.90
C PRO A 374 3.61 3.38 11.97
N HIS A 375 3.05 4.51 12.40
CA HIS A 375 1.93 4.54 13.33
C HIS A 375 0.74 3.75 12.75
N ILE A 376 -0.01 3.04 13.60
CA ILE A 376 -1.19 2.22 13.28
C ILE A 376 -0.99 1.09 12.24
N PHE A 377 0.21 0.86 11.71
CA PHE A 377 0.48 -0.21 10.76
C PHE A 377 0.69 -1.57 11.47
N PRO A 378 0.11 -2.67 10.97
CA PRO A 378 0.31 -3.98 11.57
C PRO A 378 1.78 -4.42 11.59
N SER A 379 2.25 -4.93 12.74
CA SER A 379 3.64 -5.39 12.91
C SER A 379 3.71 -6.85 13.34
N VAL A 380 4.61 -7.61 12.70
CA VAL A 380 4.96 -8.96 13.16
C VAL A 380 6.07 -8.84 14.20
N ARG A 381 5.85 -9.42 15.38
CA ARG A 381 6.84 -9.43 16.47
C ARG A 381 7.19 -10.87 16.82
N VAL A 382 8.48 -11.16 16.91
CA VAL A 382 8.98 -12.44 17.42
C VAL A 382 9.35 -12.27 18.88
N ILE A 383 8.81 -13.13 19.75
CA ILE A 383 9.19 -13.16 21.16
C ILE A 383 10.46 -14.00 21.29
N VAL A 384 11.59 -13.35 21.60
CA VAL A 384 12.82 -14.05 22.00
C VAL A 384 12.78 -14.23 23.52
N ARG A 385 12.71 -15.49 23.98
CA ARG A 385 12.83 -15.78 25.42
C ARG A 385 14.30 -15.87 25.79
N GLY A 386 14.78 -14.93 26.60
CA GLY A 386 16.09 -15.01 27.26
C GLY A 386 16.01 -15.67 28.63
N GLN A 387 17.08 -16.36 29.05
CA GLN A 387 17.25 -16.80 30.43
C GLN A 387 17.99 -15.72 31.21
N TRP A 388 17.44 -15.30 32.35
CA TRP A 388 18.17 -14.48 33.32
C TRP A 388 18.72 -15.39 34.43
N THR A 389 20.00 -15.22 34.77
CA THR A 389 20.58 -15.84 35.96
C THR A 389 20.87 -14.76 36.99
N THR A 390 20.50 -14.99 38.26
CA THR A 390 20.91 -14.14 39.36
C THR A 390 22.34 -14.48 39.75
N ILE A 391 23.24 -13.50 39.64
CA ILE A 391 24.61 -13.64 40.16
C ILE A 391 24.55 -13.41 41.67
N PRO A 392 25.00 -14.35 42.53
CA PRO A 392 25.06 -14.12 43.97
C PRO A 392 25.96 -12.91 44.27
N ALA A 393 25.55 -12.08 45.23
CA ALA A 393 26.39 -10.99 45.71
C ALA A 393 27.70 -11.57 46.28
N SER A 394 28.84 -11.05 45.80
CA SER A 394 30.19 -11.39 46.26
C SER A 394 30.48 -10.81 47.63
#